data_AF-A0A7V9HM89-F1
#
_entry.id   AF-A0A7V9HM89-F1
#
_cell.length_a   1.000
_cell.length_b   1.000
_cell.length_c   1.000
_cell.angle_alpha   90.00
_cell.angle_beta   90.00
_cell.angle_gamma   90.00
#
_symmetry.space_group_name_H-M   'P 1'
#
loop_
_entity.id
_entity.type
_entity.pdbx_description
1 polymer ?
#
loop_
_entity_poly.entity_id
_entity_poly.type
_entity_poly.pdbx_seq_one_letter_code
_entity_poly.pdbx_strand_id
1 'polypeptide(L)'
;MDTSISFQDQLPGLAIGALLAAVATVLGLIVQNVFAAKRQKAELTHRRELQHDEWKHQRDQQQAQWTQQREIDASLFTRDNLAALQDQIHVLVGAAVVVDDEKRSMYKALSPEELQTGNEFDATERYSTHIKRWRESRTRVVVLRARVDDDPIQQTVDRIVRIADDLVVTTPREWEEMARAGSLAGEPVRTILKFQDEVNDAIGARLRRSLA
;
A
#
# COMPACT_ATOMS: atom_id res chain seq x y z
N MET A 1 42.16 32.73 106.30
CA MET A 1 41.09 32.25 105.40
C MET A 1 41.49 32.67 104.01
N ASP A 2 42.00 31.76 103.21
CA ASP A 2 42.20 31.95 101.77
C ASP A 2 42.09 30.57 101.12
N THR A 3 40.91 30.27 100.58
CA THR A 3 40.69 29.10 99.72
C THR A 3 41.05 29.50 98.30
N SER A 4 42.29 29.20 97.92
CA SER A 4 42.75 29.18 96.53
C SER A 4 42.02 28.06 95.79
N ILE A 5 40.97 28.41 95.05
CA ILE A 5 40.38 27.52 94.05
C ILE A 5 41.36 27.47 92.88
N SER A 6 41.93 26.30 92.64
CA SER A 6 42.91 26.08 91.59
C SER A 6 42.27 26.33 90.22
N PHE A 7 42.89 27.18 89.40
CA PHE A 7 42.54 27.36 87.98
C PHE A 7 42.77 26.08 87.14
N GLN A 8 43.28 25.02 87.78
CA GLN A 8 43.55 23.72 87.18
C GLN A 8 42.29 22.84 87.07
N ASP A 9 41.22 23.15 87.80
CA ASP A 9 39.97 22.37 87.80
C ASP A 9 38.92 22.82 86.75
N GLN A 10 39.14 23.93 86.03
CA GLN A 10 38.20 24.44 85.00
C GLN A 10 38.64 24.19 83.54
N LEU A 11 39.91 23.85 83.32
CA LEU A 11 40.46 23.51 82.00
C LEU A 11 39.77 22.30 81.31
N PRO A 12 39.34 21.22 82.00
CA PRO A 12 38.70 20.10 81.31
C PRO A 12 37.29 20.44 80.79
N GLY A 13 36.55 21.35 81.46
CA GLY A 13 35.19 21.71 81.05
C GLY A 13 35.12 22.49 79.73
N LEU A 14 36.05 23.40 79.49
CA LEU A 14 36.14 24.17 78.25
C LEU A 14 36.63 23.32 77.07
N ALA A 15 37.57 22.39 77.31
CA ALA A 15 38.03 21.45 76.28
C ALA A 15 36.93 20.48 75.84
N ILE A 16 36.13 19.96 76.79
CA ILE A 16 34.98 19.08 76.49
C ILE A 16 33.88 19.85 75.74
N GLY A 17 33.59 21.09 76.13
CA GLY A 17 32.61 21.94 75.43
C GLY A 17 33.00 22.25 73.98
N ALA A 18 34.27 22.58 73.74
CA ALA A 18 34.78 22.80 72.39
C ALA A 18 34.77 21.53 71.52
N LEU A 19 35.08 20.37 72.11
CA LEU A 19 35.01 19.08 71.43
C LEU A 19 33.57 18.73 71.03
N LEU A 20 32.60 18.94 71.94
CA LEU A 20 31.18 18.72 71.66
C LEU A 20 30.65 19.66 70.57
N ALA A 21 31.05 20.93 70.59
CA ALA A 21 30.70 21.88 69.54
C ALA A 21 31.26 21.45 68.17
N ALA A 22 32.53 21.02 68.12
CA ALA A 22 33.15 20.51 66.90
C ALA A 22 32.44 19.25 66.36
N VAL A 23 32.11 18.30 67.26
CA VAL A 23 31.34 17.10 66.89
C VAL A 23 29.96 17.47 66.36
N ALA A 24 29.26 18.42 66.99
CA ALA A 24 27.97 18.90 66.51
C ALA A 24 28.05 19.56 65.12
N THR A 25 29.10 20.36 64.85
CA THR A 25 29.32 20.96 63.53
C THR A 25 29.61 19.89 62.47
N VAL A 26 30.45 18.90 62.78
CA VAL A 26 30.76 17.79 61.86
C VAL A 26 29.51 16.96 61.58
N LEU A 27 28.71 16.61 62.60
CA LEU A 27 27.44 15.91 62.42
C LEU A 27 26.44 16.72 61.60
N GLY A 28 26.35 18.03 61.83
CA GLY A 28 25.52 18.95 61.04
C GLY A 28 25.90 18.94 59.55
N LEU A 29 27.20 19.01 59.24
CA LEU A 29 27.72 18.93 57.87
C LEU A 29 27.42 17.57 57.21
N ILE A 30 27.56 16.46 57.95
CA ILE A 30 27.25 15.11 57.45
C ILE A 30 25.76 15.02 57.08
N VAL A 31 24.87 15.49 57.95
CA VAL A 31 23.41 15.48 57.70
C VAL A 31 23.07 16.33 56.48
N GLN A 32 23.62 17.54 56.36
CA GLN A 32 23.42 18.39 55.19
C GLN A 32 23.88 17.72 53.89
N ASN A 33 25.05 17.09 53.90
CA ASN A 33 25.58 16.37 52.72
C ASN A 33 24.70 15.17 52.34
N VAL A 34 24.18 14.40 53.30
CA VAL A 34 23.28 13.28 53.03
C VAL A 34 21.95 13.76 52.43
N PHE A 35 21.38 14.86 52.93
CA PHE A 35 20.16 15.44 52.35
C PHE A 35 20.41 15.99 50.94
N ALA A 36 21.54 16.65 50.71
CA ALA A 36 21.93 17.13 49.38
C ALA A 36 22.10 15.97 48.39
N ALA A 37 22.77 14.89 48.79
CA ALA A 37 22.95 13.70 47.96
C ALA A 37 21.61 12.99 47.64
N LYS A 38 20.69 12.92 48.62
CA LYS A 38 19.34 12.38 48.38
C LYS A 38 18.53 13.23 47.40
N ARG A 39 18.60 14.56 47.51
CA ARG A 39 17.96 15.48 46.56
C ARG A 39 18.52 15.32 45.15
N GLN A 40 19.84 15.32 45.00
CA GLN A 40 20.50 15.10 43.71
C GLN A 40 20.09 13.75 43.08
N LYS A 41 20.04 12.67 43.87
CA LYS A 41 19.59 11.36 43.39
C LYS A 41 18.12 11.38 42.94
N ALA A 42 17.25 12.05 43.68
CA ALA A 42 15.83 12.21 43.32
C ALA A 42 15.68 13.02 42.02
N GLU A 43 16.40 14.14 41.89
CA GLU A 43 16.40 14.97 40.68
C GLU A 43 16.92 14.21 39.45
N LEU A 44 17.99 13.42 39.59
CA LEU A 44 18.50 12.57 38.51
C LEU A 44 17.50 11.49 38.09
N THR A 45 16.80 10.90 39.07
CA THR A 45 15.77 9.89 38.78
C THR A 45 14.60 10.51 38.04
N HIS A 46 14.11 11.67 38.52
CA HIS A 46 13.04 12.41 37.88
C HIS A 46 13.41 12.86 36.45
N ARG A 47 14.64 13.34 36.22
CA ARG A 47 15.12 13.69 34.88
C ARG A 47 15.16 12.47 33.95
N ARG A 48 15.59 11.30 34.45
CA ARG A 48 15.60 10.05 33.66
C ARG A 48 14.20 9.58 33.32
N GLU A 49 13.25 9.71 34.25
CA GLU A 49 11.84 9.41 34.01
C GLU A 49 11.24 10.33 32.94
N LEU A 50 11.46 11.64 33.05
CA LEU A 50 11.02 12.61 32.04
C LEU A 50 11.62 12.32 30.67
N GLN A 51 12.92 12.02 30.59
CA GLN A 51 13.57 11.61 29.36
C GLN A 51 12.95 10.31 28.82
N HIS A 52 12.75 9.30 29.66
CA HIS A 52 12.15 8.05 29.23
C HIS A 52 10.74 8.27 28.64
N ASP A 53 9.91 9.08 29.29
CA ASP A 53 8.56 9.39 28.84
C ASP A 53 8.56 10.20 27.55
N GLU A 54 9.49 11.15 27.40
CA GLU A 54 9.68 11.90 26.16
C GLU A 54 10.08 10.99 25.00
N TRP A 55 11.04 10.08 25.22
CA TRP A 55 11.47 9.10 24.22
C TRP A 55 10.35 8.13 23.84
N LYS A 56 9.55 7.69 24.82
CA LYS A 56 8.39 6.85 24.57
C LYS A 56 7.36 7.59 23.72
N HIS A 57 7.05 8.84 24.09
CA HIS A 57 6.12 9.67 23.33
C HIS A 57 6.58 9.91 21.89
N GLN A 58 7.86 10.22 21.68
CA GLN A 58 8.43 10.39 20.34
C GLN A 58 8.33 9.10 19.51
N ARG A 59 8.60 7.93 20.12
CA ARG A 59 8.45 6.63 19.43
C ARG A 59 7.01 6.37 19.04
N ASP A 60 6.07 6.61 19.95
CA ASP A 60 4.64 6.40 19.70
C ASP A 60 4.15 7.32 18.58
N GLN A 61 4.58 8.58 18.56
CA GLN A 61 4.30 9.52 17.48
C GLN A 61 4.90 9.07 16.13
N GLN A 62 6.16 8.65 16.10
CA GLN A 62 6.81 8.15 14.88
C GLN A 62 6.10 6.90 14.33
N GLN A 63 5.72 5.98 15.21
CA GLN A 63 5.00 4.78 14.83
C GLN A 63 3.63 5.12 14.23
N ALA A 64 2.91 6.07 14.83
CA ALA A 64 1.64 6.56 14.30
C ALA A 64 1.81 7.21 12.92
N GLN A 65 2.82 8.07 12.76
CA GLN A 65 3.14 8.71 11.48
C GLN A 65 3.50 7.70 10.39
N TRP A 66 4.31 6.68 10.70
CA TRP A 66 4.65 5.63 9.75
C TRP A 66 3.47 4.75 9.38
N THR A 67 2.60 4.45 10.33
CA THR A 67 1.38 3.68 10.06
C THR A 67 0.46 4.46 9.13
N GLN A 68 0.21 5.73 9.43
CA GLN A 68 -0.56 6.62 8.58
C GLN A 68 0.05 6.78 7.18
N GLN A 69 1.36 6.96 7.07
CA GLN A 69 2.03 7.08 5.78
C GLN A 69 1.91 5.80 4.95
N ARG A 70 2.06 4.63 5.58
CA ARG A 70 1.88 3.34 4.90
C ARG A 70 0.46 3.15 4.38
N GLU A 71 -0.54 3.58 5.14
CA GLU A 71 -1.94 3.54 4.71
C GLU A 71 -2.19 4.45 3.50
N ILE A 72 -1.63 5.67 3.51
CA ILE A 72 -1.68 6.61 2.38
C ILE A 72 -1.00 6.00 1.14
N ASP A 73 0.23 5.50 1.30
CA ASP A 73 1.01 4.92 0.20
C ASP A 73 0.31 3.69 -0.39
N ALA A 74 -0.27 2.83 0.45
CA ALA A 74 -1.04 1.68 0.01
C ALA A 74 -2.29 2.11 -0.77
N SER A 75 -3.03 3.12 -0.29
CA SER A 75 -4.19 3.66 -0.99
C SER A 75 -3.84 4.25 -2.35
N LEU A 76 -2.75 5.04 -2.43
CA LEU A 76 -2.25 5.59 -3.69
C LEU A 76 -1.82 4.49 -4.66
N PHE A 77 -1.09 3.50 -4.18
CA PHE A 77 -0.68 2.36 -5.00
C PHE A 77 -1.88 1.57 -5.54
N THR A 78 -2.90 1.32 -4.72
CA THR A 78 -4.15 0.68 -5.18
C THR A 78 -4.86 1.53 -6.22
N ARG A 79 -4.99 2.84 -5.99
CA ARG A 79 -5.64 3.78 -6.91
C ARG A 79 -4.95 3.79 -8.27
N ASP A 80 -3.63 3.89 -8.28
CA ASP A 80 -2.85 4.01 -9.52
C ASP A 80 -2.87 2.68 -10.32
N ASN A 81 -2.84 1.53 -9.66
CA ASN A 81 -3.01 0.23 -10.34
C ASN A 81 -4.41 0.05 -10.92
N LEU A 82 -5.46 0.48 -10.20
CA LEU A 82 -6.84 0.42 -10.69
C LEU A 82 -7.06 1.32 -11.90
N ALA A 83 -6.53 2.56 -11.87
CA ALA A 83 -6.59 3.48 -13.01
C ALA A 83 -5.83 2.92 -14.22
N ALA A 84 -4.61 2.41 -14.02
CA ALA A 84 -3.83 1.79 -15.08
C ALA A 84 -4.53 0.55 -15.69
N LEU A 85 -5.17 -0.26 -14.85
CA LEU A 85 -5.95 -1.42 -15.30
C LEU A 85 -7.13 -0.97 -16.17
N GLN A 86 -7.86 0.07 -15.75
CA GLN A 86 -8.98 0.62 -16.50
C GLN A 86 -8.57 1.07 -17.92
N ASP A 87 -7.51 1.87 -18.01
CA ASP A 87 -6.99 2.35 -19.30
C ASP A 87 -6.54 1.18 -20.18
N GLN A 88 -5.87 0.19 -19.60
CA GLN A 88 -5.33 -0.93 -20.35
C GLN A 88 -6.40 -1.92 -20.83
N ILE A 89 -7.52 -2.04 -20.11
CA ILE A 89 -8.71 -2.78 -20.56
C ILE A 89 -9.31 -2.09 -21.78
N HIS A 90 -9.45 -0.77 -21.78
CA HIS A 90 -9.96 -0.03 -22.93
C HIS A 90 -9.10 -0.27 -24.18
N VAL A 91 -7.77 -0.24 -24.03
CA VAL A 91 -6.82 -0.56 -25.11
C VAL A 91 -6.93 -2.02 -25.57
N LEU A 92 -7.12 -2.97 -24.65
CA LEU A 92 -7.31 -4.38 -24.99
C LEU A 92 -8.57 -4.59 -25.83
N VAL A 93 -9.70 -4.07 -25.38
CA VAL A 93 -10.99 -4.21 -26.07
C VAL A 93 -10.92 -3.54 -27.44
N GLY A 94 -10.38 -2.32 -27.53
CA GLY A 94 -10.18 -1.64 -28.81
C GLY A 94 -9.32 -2.45 -29.78
N ALA A 95 -8.23 -3.07 -29.29
CA ALA A 95 -7.39 -3.91 -30.12
C ALA A 95 -8.12 -5.17 -30.63
N ALA A 96 -8.93 -5.82 -29.77
CA ALA A 96 -9.71 -6.98 -30.15
C ALA A 96 -10.78 -6.64 -31.20
N VAL A 97 -11.48 -5.51 -31.05
CA VAL A 97 -12.47 -5.03 -32.02
C VAL A 97 -11.84 -4.72 -33.37
N VAL A 98 -10.69 -4.04 -33.39
CA VAL A 98 -9.97 -3.76 -34.67
C VAL A 98 -9.55 -5.05 -35.37
N VAL A 99 -9.11 -6.06 -34.62
CA VAL A 99 -8.79 -7.37 -35.18
C VAL A 99 -10.04 -8.05 -35.75
N ASP A 100 -11.17 -8.02 -35.02
CA ASP A 100 -12.45 -8.58 -35.52
C ASP A 100 -12.91 -7.87 -36.81
N ASP A 101 -12.86 -6.54 -36.84
CA ASP A 101 -13.23 -5.74 -38.01
C ASP A 101 -12.36 -6.06 -39.23
N GLU A 102 -11.04 -6.16 -39.05
CA GLU A 102 -10.12 -6.51 -40.13
C GLU A 102 -10.41 -7.94 -40.64
N LYS A 103 -10.63 -8.91 -39.74
CA LYS A 103 -11.01 -10.29 -40.13
C LYS A 103 -12.33 -10.31 -40.90
N ARG A 104 -13.36 -9.59 -40.44
CA ARG A 104 -14.65 -9.50 -41.14
C ARG A 104 -14.50 -8.88 -42.52
N SER A 105 -13.65 -7.85 -42.65
CA SER A 105 -13.35 -7.22 -43.94
C SER A 105 -12.68 -8.20 -44.89
N MET A 106 -11.65 -8.91 -44.42
CA MET A 106 -10.97 -9.94 -45.20
C MET A 106 -11.93 -11.06 -45.62
N TYR A 107 -12.79 -11.52 -44.72
CA TYR A 107 -13.78 -12.57 -45.01
C TYR A 107 -14.81 -12.15 -46.05
N LYS A 108 -15.30 -10.90 -46.00
CA LYS A 108 -16.23 -10.37 -47.00
C LYS A 108 -15.62 -10.25 -48.40
N ALA A 109 -14.29 -10.16 -48.50
CA ALA A 109 -13.59 -10.06 -49.77
C ALA A 109 -13.32 -11.43 -50.44
N LEU A 110 -13.56 -12.54 -49.73
CA LEU A 110 -13.34 -13.89 -50.25
C LEU A 110 -14.41 -14.30 -51.25
N SER A 111 -13.99 -15.03 -52.28
CA SER A 111 -14.89 -15.70 -53.21
C SER A 111 -15.58 -16.91 -52.56
N PRO A 112 -16.74 -17.37 -53.07
CA PRO A 112 -17.44 -18.55 -52.54
C PRO A 112 -16.59 -19.83 -52.49
N GLU A 113 -15.63 -19.99 -53.39
CA GLU A 113 -14.73 -21.15 -53.47
C GLU A 113 -13.64 -21.08 -52.39
N GLU A 114 -13.11 -19.88 -52.11
CA GLU A 114 -12.17 -19.64 -51.00
C GLU A 114 -12.83 -19.83 -49.63
N LEU A 115 -14.11 -19.46 -49.51
CA LEU A 115 -14.92 -19.72 -48.31
C LEU A 115 -15.16 -21.21 -48.04
N GLN A 116 -15.23 -22.04 -49.10
CA GLN A 116 -15.45 -23.48 -48.99
C GLN A 116 -14.16 -24.26 -48.67
N THR A 117 -13.03 -23.81 -49.21
CA THR A 117 -11.73 -24.45 -48.98
C THR A 117 -11.17 -24.17 -47.59
N GLY A 118 -11.72 -23.18 -46.87
CA GLY A 118 -11.25 -22.82 -45.54
C GLY A 118 -9.82 -22.29 -45.55
N ASN A 119 -9.34 -21.84 -46.72
CA ASN A 119 -7.98 -21.34 -46.85
C ASN A 119 -7.77 -20.19 -45.87
N GLU A 120 -6.78 -20.39 -45.00
CA GLU A 120 -6.35 -19.40 -44.03
C GLU A 120 -6.00 -18.11 -44.76
N PHE A 121 -6.58 -17.02 -44.28
CA PHE A 121 -6.29 -15.67 -44.75
C PHE A 121 -4.79 -15.46 -44.90
N ASP A 122 -4.32 -15.04 -46.08
CA ASP A 122 -2.95 -14.55 -46.21
C ASP A 122 -2.87 -13.27 -45.38
N ALA A 123 -2.30 -13.40 -44.18
CA ALA A 123 -2.33 -12.36 -43.16
C ALA A 123 -1.62 -11.12 -43.70
N THR A 124 -2.39 -10.06 -43.99
CA THR A 124 -1.81 -8.79 -44.41
C THR A 124 -0.83 -8.29 -43.34
N GLU A 125 0.18 -7.53 -43.74
CA GLU A 125 1.12 -6.90 -42.80
C GLU A 125 0.37 -6.06 -41.74
N ARG A 126 -0.73 -5.42 -42.17
CA ARG A 126 -1.66 -4.69 -41.32
C ARG A 126 -2.32 -5.59 -40.28
N TYR A 127 -2.92 -6.71 -40.69
CA TYR A 127 -3.57 -7.67 -39.79
C TYR A 127 -2.57 -8.22 -38.76
N SER A 128 -1.38 -8.63 -39.22
CA SER A 128 -0.29 -9.10 -38.35
C SER A 128 0.11 -8.06 -37.30
N THR A 129 0.15 -6.78 -37.67
CA THR A 129 0.40 -5.67 -36.76
C THR A 129 -0.69 -5.54 -35.69
N HIS A 130 -1.96 -5.66 -36.08
CA HIS A 130 -3.08 -5.60 -35.13
C HIS A 130 -3.07 -6.77 -34.15
N ILE A 131 -2.78 -7.99 -34.61
CA ILE A 131 -2.62 -9.17 -33.75
C ILE A 131 -1.48 -8.98 -32.75
N LYS A 132 -0.33 -8.45 -33.18
CA LYS A 132 0.80 -8.17 -32.28
C LYS A 132 0.38 -7.18 -31.18
N ARG A 133 -0.28 -6.08 -31.54
CA ARG A 133 -0.78 -5.08 -30.58
C ARG A 133 -1.78 -5.67 -29.59
N TRP A 134 -2.67 -6.55 -30.05
CA TRP A 134 -3.60 -7.27 -29.19
C TRP A 134 -2.86 -8.19 -28.19
N ARG A 135 -1.84 -8.94 -28.62
CA ARG A 135 -1.03 -9.79 -27.71
C ARG A 135 -0.31 -8.96 -26.64
N GLU A 136 0.22 -7.81 -27.03
CA GLU A 136 0.89 -6.88 -26.12
C GLU A 136 -0.08 -6.29 -25.10
N SER A 137 -1.25 -5.81 -25.53
CA SER A 137 -2.28 -5.25 -24.63
C SER A 137 -2.83 -6.31 -23.67
N ARG A 138 -3.10 -7.52 -24.17
CA ARG A 138 -3.51 -8.68 -23.35
C ARG A 138 -2.52 -8.99 -22.25
N THR A 139 -1.23 -9.04 -22.59
CA THR A 139 -0.16 -9.29 -21.62
C THR A 139 -0.14 -8.23 -20.52
N ARG A 140 -0.29 -6.95 -20.89
CA ARG A 140 -0.34 -5.85 -19.91
C ARG A 140 -1.56 -5.94 -18.98
N VAL A 141 -2.75 -6.23 -19.52
CA VAL A 141 -3.97 -6.42 -18.70
C VAL A 141 -3.77 -7.56 -17.70
N VAL A 142 -3.24 -8.71 -18.13
CA VAL A 142 -3.02 -9.86 -17.24
C VAL A 142 -2.06 -9.52 -16.10
N VAL A 143 -0.98 -8.77 -16.38
CA VAL A 143 -0.02 -8.32 -15.36
C VAL A 143 -0.65 -7.34 -14.39
N LEU A 144 -1.43 -6.36 -14.87
CA LEU A 144 -2.09 -5.36 -14.03
C LEU A 144 -3.19 -6.00 -13.17
N ARG A 145 -3.98 -6.93 -13.74
CA ARG A 145 -4.99 -7.71 -13.03
C ARG A 145 -4.41 -8.40 -11.80
N ALA A 146 -3.25 -9.05 -11.96
CA ALA A 146 -2.58 -9.77 -10.87
C ALA A 146 -2.09 -8.86 -9.72
N ARG A 147 -2.02 -7.53 -9.93
CA ARG A 147 -1.64 -6.54 -8.91
C ARG A 147 -2.83 -5.94 -8.17
N VAL A 148 -4.05 -6.19 -8.64
CA VAL A 148 -5.28 -5.67 -8.03
C VAL A 148 -5.82 -6.71 -7.05
N ASP A 149 -5.79 -6.38 -5.76
CA ASP A 149 -6.35 -7.21 -4.69
C ASP A 149 -7.87 -7.02 -4.56
N ASP A 150 -8.61 -7.44 -5.59
CA ASP A 150 -10.08 -7.34 -5.66
C ASP A 150 -10.65 -8.45 -6.56
N ASP A 151 -11.10 -9.56 -5.95
CA ASP A 151 -11.60 -10.75 -6.67
C ASP A 151 -12.73 -10.46 -7.67
N PRO A 152 -13.77 -9.66 -7.34
CA PRO A 152 -14.79 -9.29 -8.32
C PRO A 152 -14.24 -8.58 -9.56
N ILE A 153 -13.30 -7.65 -9.39
CA ILE A 153 -12.64 -6.97 -10.52
C ILE A 153 -11.85 -8.00 -11.33
N GLN A 154 -11.04 -8.84 -10.68
CA GLN A 154 -10.24 -9.86 -11.38
C GLN A 154 -11.12 -10.80 -12.22
N GLN A 155 -12.22 -11.32 -11.66
CA GLN A 155 -13.14 -12.22 -12.37
C GLN A 155 -13.78 -11.56 -13.59
N THR A 156 -14.11 -10.28 -13.49
CA THR A 156 -14.73 -9.56 -14.60
C THR A 156 -13.70 -9.26 -15.70
N VAL A 157 -12.46 -8.91 -15.33
CA VAL A 157 -11.34 -8.81 -16.27
C VAL A 157 -11.06 -10.12 -16.98
N ASP A 158 -11.11 -11.25 -16.28
CA ASP A 158 -10.93 -12.57 -16.89
C ASP A 158 -12.01 -12.90 -17.92
N ARG A 159 -13.26 -12.46 -17.69
CA ARG A 159 -14.33 -12.58 -18.68
C ARG A 159 -14.04 -11.71 -19.90
N ILE A 160 -13.58 -10.46 -19.72
CA ILE A 160 -13.19 -9.58 -20.84
C ILE A 160 -12.07 -10.22 -21.65
N VAL A 161 -11.00 -10.70 -21.00
CA VAL A 161 -9.87 -11.33 -21.71
C VAL A 161 -10.34 -12.55 -22.48
N ARG A 162 -11.18 -13.42 -21.89
CA ARG A 162 -11.72 -14.58 -22.59
C ARG A 162 -12.52 -14.19 -23.84
N ILE A 163 -13.43 -13.22 -23.72
CA ILE A 163 -14.26 -12.79 -24.85
C ILE A 163 -13.39 -12.08 -25.91
N ALA A 164 -12.36 -11.33 -25.49
CA ALA A 164 -11.39 -10.73 -26.41
C ALA A 164 -10.58 -11.80 -27.16
N ASP A 165 -10.17 -12.85 -26.46
CA ASP A 165 -9.47 -14.00 -27.05
C ASP A 165 -10.39 -14.70 -28.06
N ASP A 166 -11.64 -14.96 -27.69
CA ASP A 166 -12.63 -15.58 -28.58
C ASP A 166 -12.90 -14.70 -29.82
N LEU A 167 -13.01 -13.38 -29.63
CA LEU A 167 -13.15 -12.40 -30.71
C LEU A 167 -11.97 -12.44 -31.69
N VAL A 168 -10.75 -12.68 -31.22
CA VAL A 168 -9.55 -12.71 -32.05
C VAL A 168 -9.34 -14.08 -32.73
N VAL A 169 -9.67 -15.17 -32.06
CA VAL A 169 -9.44 -16.54 -32.58
C VAL A 169 -10.57 -17.02 -33.48
N THR A 170 -11.82 -16.75 -33.11
CA THR A 170 -12.99 -17.26 -33.84
C THR A 170 -13.12 -16.59 -35.20
N THR A 171 -13.38 -17.38 -36.22
CA THR A 171 -13.57 -16.89 -37.59
C THR A 171 -14.96 -16.23 -37.74
N PRO A 172 -15.13 -15.26 -38.65
CA PRO A 172 -16.45 -14.65 -38.90
C PRO A 172 -17.54 -15.69 -39.26
N ARG A 173 -17.15 -16.77 -39.95
CA ARG A 173 -18.07 -17.88 -40.29
C ARG A 173 -18.56 -18.62 -39.05
N GLU A 174 -17.65 -19.02 -38.16
CA GLU A 174 -18.01 -19.68 -36.91
C GLU A 174 -18.94 -18.80 -36.06
N TRP A 175 -18.69 -17.49 -36.06
CA TRP A 175 -19.60 -16.52 -35.42
C TRP A 175 -20.99 -16.52 -36.04
N GLU A 176 -21.10 -16.52 -37.37
CA GLU A 176 -22.39 -16.63 -38.05
C GLU A 176 -23.12 -17.94 -37.72
N GLU A 177 -22.39 -19.06 -37.69
CA GLU A 177 -22.93 -20.38 -37.37
C GLU A 177 -23.44 -20.43 -35.92
N MET A 178 -22.66 -19.90 -34.97
CA MET A 178 -23.03 -19.80 -33.55
C MET A 178 -24.22 -18.86 -33.31
N ALA A 179 -24.29 -17.74 -34.05
CA ALA A 179 -25.41 -16.81 -33.99
C ALA A 179 -26.70 -17.44 -34.55
N ARG A 180 -26.61 -18.16 -35.68
CA ARG A 180 -27.74 -18.91 -36.26
C ARG A 180 -28.23 -20.04 -35.34
N ALA A 181 -27.34 -20.66 -34.59
CA ALA A 181 -27.67 -21.69 -33.60
C ALA A 181 -28.36 -21.14 -32.34
N GLY A 182 -28.54 -19.81 -32.21
CA GLY A 182 -29.08 -19.18 -31.01
C GLY A 182 -28.18 -19.31 -29.78
N SER A 183 -26.94 -19.77 -29.98
CA SER A 183 -25.96 -20.09 -28.93
C SER A 183 -25.26 -18.86 -28.37
N LEU A 184 -25.44 -17.69 -28.99
CA LEU A 184 -24.79 -16.46 -28.57
C LEU A 184 -25.80 -15.42 -28.11
N ALA A 185 -25.65 -15.06 -26.84
CA ALA A 185 -26.24 -13.85 -26.29
C ALA A 185 -25.58 -12.62 -26.94
N GLY A 186 -26.08 -12.19 -28.10
CA GLY A 186 -25.68 -10.95 -28.76
C GLY A 186 -24.35 -10.97 -29.52
N GLU A 187 -24.14 -9.93 -30.33
CA GLU A 187 -22.91 -9.70 -31.10
C GLU A 187 -21.69 -9.61 -30.14
N PRO A 188 -20.60 -10.37 -30.38
CA PRO A 188 -19.46 -10.45 -29.44
C PRO A 188 -18.84 -9.11 -29.08
N VAL A 189 -18.78 -8.19 -30.05
CA VAL A 189 -18.34 -6.80 -29.85
C VAL A 189 -19.25 -6.08 -28.84
N ARG A 190 -20.58 -6.24 -28.94
CA ARG A 190 -21.51 -5.65 -27.98
C ARG A 190 -21.32 -6.26 -26.59
N THR A 191 -21.07 -7.55 -26.51
CA THR A 191 -20.87 -8.27 -25.25
C THR A 191 -19.59 -7.83 -24.56
N ILE A 192 -18.46 -7.72 -25.27
CA ILE A 192 -17.21 -7.24 -24.67
C ILE A 192 -17.30 -5.77 -24.23
N LEU A 193 -17.99 -4.92 -24.99
CA LEU A 193 -18.23 -3.53 -24.60
C LEU A 193 -19.08 -3.43 -23.33
N LYS A 194 -20.13 -4.26 -23.21
CA LYS A 194 -20.92 -4.34 -21.98
C LYS A 194 -20.06 -4.71 -20.77
N PHE A 195 -19.20 -5.71 -20.90
CA PHE A 195 -18.31 -6.10 -19.79
C PHE A 195 -17.25 -5.03 -19.49
N GLN A 196 -16.77 -4.30 -20.49
CA GLN A 196 -15.90 -3.15 -20.27
C GLN A 196 -16.60 -2.10 -19.40
N ASP A 197 -17.86 -1.79 -19.68
CA ASP A 197 -18.65 -0.85 -18.87
C ASP A 197 -18.86 -1.37 -17.44
N GLU A 198 -19.18 -2.66 -17.28
CA GLU A 198 -19.31 -3.30 -15.95
C GLU A 198 -18.00 -3.22 -15.14
N VAL A 199 -16.84 -3.40 -15.78
CA VAL A 199 -15.53 -3.24 -15.11
C VAL A 199 -15.23 -1.78 -14.79
N ASN A 200 -15.50 -0.86 -15.73
CA ASN A 200 -15.30 0.58 -15.51
C ASN A 200 -16.11 1.06 -14.30
N ASP A 201 -17.36 0.61 -14.18
CA ASP A 201 -18.23 0.92 -13.04
C ASP A 201 -17.69 0.32 -11.74
N ALA A 202 -17.24 -0.94 -11.77
CA ALA A 202 -16.65 -1.60 -10.60
C ALA A 202 -15.36 -0.90 -10.13
N ILE A 203 -14.45 -0.60 -11.05
CA ILE A 203 -13.21 0.15 -10.78
C ILE A 203 -13.55 1.55 -10.27
N GLY A 204 -14.46 2.28 -10.93
CA GLY A 204 -14.89 3.60 -10.50
C GLY A 204 -15.51 3.61 -9.11
N ALA A 205 -16.34 2.61 -8.78
CA ALA A 205 -16.90 2.43 -7.44
C ALA A 205 -15.82 2.11 -6.39
N ARG A 206 -14.78 1.36 -6.75
CA ARG A 206 -13.65 1.07 -5.87
C ARG A 206 -12.79 2.31 -5.62
N LEU A 207 -12.46 3.06 -6.67
CA LEU A 207 -11.70 4.32 -6.59
C LEU A 207 -12.40 5.37 -5.72
N ARG A 208 -13.72 5.50 -5.83
CA ARG A 208 -14.50 6.41 -4.96
C ARG A 208 -14.44 6.00 -3.48
N ARG A 209 -14.44 4.70 -3.19
CA ARG A 209 -14.34 4.18 -1.81
C ARG A 209 -12.93 4.30 -1.22
N SER A 210 -11.87 4.28 -2.03
CA SER A 210 -10.50 4.48 -1.53
C SER A 210 -10.17 5.94 -1.22
N LEU A 211 -11.02 6.89 -1.66
CA LEU A 211 -10.84 8.33 -1.47
C LEU A 211 -11.76 8.92 -0.39
N ALA A 212 -12.71 8.14 0.13
CA ALA A 212 -13.65 8.53 1.19
C ALA A 212 -13.14 8.06 2.55
#